data_AF-A0A6A4HBT1-F1
#
_entry.id   AF-A0A6A4HBT1-F1
#
_cell.length_a   1.000
_cell.length_b   1.000
_cell.length_c   1.000
_cell.angle_alpha   90.00
_cell.angle_beta   90.00
_cell.angle_gamma   90.00
#
_symmetry.space_group_name_H-M   'P 1'
#
loop_
_entity.id
_entity.type
_entity.pdbx_description
1 polymer ?
#
loop_
_entity_poly.entity_id
_entity_poly.type
_entity_poly.pdbx_seq_one_letter_code
_entity_poly.pdbx_strand_id
1 'polypeptide(L)'
;MTNLSAEPYEVAPAGLELEPLREKLKKTQKLLTAKKRAMGVEGRDQYQHLASSLFITHSSESKLYNHTEHSITRCDPGIQSLAKKYNDLYAKMESLIQSGCAPVNAVAPRAIVTKELFSLDIDDSIWDDINLADDDNVAELPLWLCNEHIRTGIRGILHCDCCDEELHWLKYEEVSLKDWFMEEWSVILRSMEEIEALSTLPRDEPMELWGPMGAELVQARLEVETEQVQEEVEEDDEDAKDMFEEFDEDDLDENELVNEDMYYVG
;
A
#
# COMPACT_ATOMS: atom_id res chain seq x y z
N MET A 1 61.35 16.16 8.15
CA MET A 1 61.47 15.57 9.51
C MET A 1 61.05 16.61 10.52
N THR A 2 59.79 16.60 10.92
CA THR A 2 59.25 17.33 12.07
C THR A 2 58.47 16.28 12.86
N ASN A 3 59.10 15.79 13.92
CA ASN A 3 58.57 14.73 14.76
C ASN A 3 57.63 15.37 15.80
N LEU A 4 56.33 15.40 15.50
CA LEU A 4 55.29 15.75 16.47
C LEU A 4 54.98 14.48 17.29
N SER A 5 55.90 14.13 18.19
CA SER A 5 55.63 13.14 19.23
C SER A 5 54.79 13.82 20.30
N ALA A 6 53.47 13.60 20.27
CA ALA A 6 52.58 13.98 21.36
C ALA A 6 53.12 13.38 22.67
N GLU A 7 53.27 14.22 23.70
CA GLU A 7 53.80 13.76 24.98
C GLU A 7 52.85 12.75 25.63
N PRO A 8 53.37 11.68 26.28
CA PRO A 8 52.57 10.57 26.82
C PRO A 8 51.65 10.97 27.99
N TYR A 9 51.70 12.22 28.45
CA TYR A 9 50.89 12.71 29.57
C TYR A 9 49.49 13.20 29.15
N GLU A 10 49.24 13.47 27.86
CA GLU A 10 47.92 13.93 27.39
C GLU A 10 46.94 12.80 27.03
N VAL A 11 47.42 11.57 26.85
CA VAL A 11 46.58 10.40 26.54
C VAL A 11 45.94 9.79 27.80
N ALA A 12 46.59 9.93 28.96
CA ALA A 12 46.13 9.38 30.24
C ALA A 12 44.82 9.99 30.80
N PRO A 13 44.59 11.32 30.77
CA PRO A 13 43.31 11.88 31.24
C PRO A 13 42.16 11.63 30.27
N ALA A 14 42.44 11.54 28.97
CA ALA A 14 41.43 11.30 27.94
C ALA A 14 40.81 9.89 28.05
N GLY A 15 41.61 8.87 28.39
CA GLY A 15 41.12 7.51 28.63
C GLY A 15 40.25 7.37 29.88
N LEU A 16 40.55 8.15 30.94
CA LEU A 16 39.78 8.17 32.19
C LEU A 16 38.38 8.80 32.04
N GLU A 17 38.22 9.75 31.11
CA GLU A 17 36.91 10.36 30.82
C GLU A 17 36.08 9.56 29.80
N LEU A 18 36.72 8.71 28.99
CA LEU A 18 36.07 7.95 27.92
C LEU A 18 35.12 6.87 28.46
N GLU A 19 35.52 6.16 29.51
CA GLU A 19 34.70 5.09 30.10
C GLU A 19 33.42 5.61 30.79
N PRO A 20 33.47 6.67 31.63
CA PRO A 20 32.27 7.31 32.16
C PRO A 20 31.31 7.81 31.06
N LEU A 21 31.85 8.35 29.96
CA LEU A 21 31.05 8.81 28.83
C LEU A 21 30.41 7.65 28.06
N ARG A 22 31.13 6.54 27.86
CA ARG A 22 30.61 5.31 27.24
C ARG A 22 29.49 4.70 28.10
N GLU A 23 29.63 4.72 29.41
CA GLU A 23 28.59 4.23 30.32
C GLU A 23 27.36 5.13 30.31
N LYS A 24 27.55 6.47 30.29
CA LYS A 24 26.46 7.43 30.10
C LYS A 24 25.74 7.21 28.78
N LEU A 25 26.47 7.02 27.67
CA LEU A 25 25.90 6.73 26.35
C LEU A 25 25.05 5.46 26.37
N LYS A 26 25.56 4.36 26.95
CA LYS A 26 24.81 3.11 27.12
C LYS A 26 23.53 3.32 27.94
N LYS A 27 23.59 4.11 29.02
CA LYS A 27 22.42 4.45 29.85
C LYS A 27 21.40 5.28 29.06
N THR A 28 21.83 6.30 28.33
CA THR A 28 20.95 7.12 27.50
C THR A 28 20.32 6.33 26.36
N GLN A 29 21.07 5.40 25.75
CA GLN A 29 20.54 4.56 24.68
C GLN A 29 19.47 3.59 25.20
N LYS A 30 19.70 2.96 26.37
CA LYS A 30 18.68 2.12 27.04
C LYS A 30 17.43 2.91 27.43
N LEU A 31 17.60 4.16 27.89
CA LEU A 31 16.48 5.03 28.21
C LEU A 31 15.69 5.44 26.96
N LEU A 32 16.40 5.73 25.87
CA LEU A 32 15.80 6.07 24.59
C LEU A 32 14.99 4.89 24.04
N THR A 33 15.53 3.67 24.07
CA THR A 33 14.79 2.48 23.62
C THR A 33 13.57 2.19 24.50
N ALA A 34 13.68 2.33 25.82
CA ALA A 34 12.53 2.23 26.73
C ALA A 34 11.46 3.29 26.43
N LYS A 35 11.87 4.53 26.13
CA LYS A 35 10.95 5.62 25.76
C LYS A 35 10.35 5.41 24.36
N LYS A 36 11.11 4.85 23.41
CA LYS A 36 10.63 4.44 22.07
C LYS A 36 9.52 3.39 22.20
N ARG A 37 9.70 2.41 23.09
CA ARG A 37 8.70 1.40 23.44
C ARG A 37 7.47 1.99 24.11
N ALA A 38 7.66 2.84 25.13
CA ALA A 38 6.56 3.47 25.86
C ALA A 38 5.69 4.39 24.99
N MET A 39 6.29 5.03 23.97
CA MET A 39 5.57 5.84 22.99
C MET A 39 5.01 5.03 21.80
N GLY A 40 5.14 3.69 21.80
CA GLY A 40 4.61 2.82 20.73
C GLY A 40 5.26 3.03 19.36
N VAL A 41 6.46 3.63 19.31
CA VAL A 41 7.13 4.01 18.05
C VAL A 41 7.61 2.78 17.27
N GLU A 42 7.89 1.66 17.94
CA GLU A 42 8.26 0.40 17.27
C GLU A 42 7.11 -0.14 16.37
N GLY A 43 5.85 0.13 16.72
CA GLY A 43 4.71 -0.17 15.84
C GLY A 43 4.66 0.74 14.62
N ARG A 44 5.14 2.00 14.75
CA ARG A 44 5.18 2.95 13.63
C ARG A 44 6.13 2.49 12.53
N ASP A 45 7.25 1.88 12.86
CA ASP A 45 8.18 1.34 11.85
C ASP A 45 7.53 0.20 11.05
N GLN A 46 6.70 -0.63 11.70
CA GLN A 46 5.91 -1.67 11.04
C GLN A 46 4.80 -1.08 10.18
N TYR A 47 4.03 -0.11 10.70
CA TYR A 47 3.03 0.60 9.92
C TYR A 47 3.65 1.35 8.74
N GLN A 48 4.84 1.93 8.91
CA GLN A 48 5.57 2.61 7.86
C GLN A 48 6.03 1.62 6.80
N HIS A 49 6.53 0.44 7.17
CA HIS A 49 6.87 -0.63 6.24
C HIS A 49 5.65 -1.20 5.50
N LEU A 50 4.52 -1.37 6.19
CA LEU A 50 3.26 -1.83 5.60
C LEU A 50 2.64 -0.76 4.68
N ALA A 51 2.72 0.51 5.05
CA ALA A 51 2.25 1.64 4.25
C ALA A 51 3.17 1.96 3.07
N SER A 52 4.48 1.72 3.19
CA SER A 52 5.44 1.85 2.09
C SER A 52 5.45 0.64 1.16
N SER A 53 4.83 -0.48 1.56
CA SER A 53 4.70 -1.65 0.72
C SER A 53 3.61 -1.42 -0.32
N LEU A 54 4.02 -1.06 -1.53
CA LEU A 54 3.16 -0.88 -2.71
C LEU A 54 2.24 -2.08 -2.95
N PHE A 55 2.70 -3.29 -2.62
CA PHE A 55 1.90 -4.51 -2.76
C PHE A 55 0.73 -4.57 -1.77
N ILE A 56 0.96 -4.14 -0.52
CA ILE A 56 -0.06 -4.19 0.54
C ILE A 56 -1.08 -3.08 0.33
N THR A 57 -0.65 -1.88 -0.03
CA THR A 57 -1.55 -0.78 -0.38
C THR A 57 -2.41 -1.15 -1.58
N HIS A 58 -1.80 -1.59 -2.69
CA HIS A 58 -2.53 -2.00 -3.89
C HIS A 58 -3.50 -3.16 -3.64
N SER A 59 -3.12 -4.16 -2.83
CA SER A 59 -4.03 -5.28 -2.46
C SER A 59 -5.19 -4.81 -1.60
N SER A 60 -4.95 -3.91 -0.64
CA SER A 60 -5.99 -3.34 0.21
C SER A 60 -6.96 -2.47 -0.57
N GLU A 61 -6.45 -1.62 -1.46
CA GLU A 61 -7.23 -0.78 -2.37
C GLU A 61 -8.07 -1.62 -3.33
N SER A 62 -7.49 -2.67 -3.91
CA SER A 62 -8.21 -3.60 -4.78
C SER A 62 -9.37 -4.29 -4.04
N LYS A 63 -9.17 -4.69 -2.78
CA LYS A 63 -10.23 -5.29 -1.94
C LYS A 63 -11.34 -4.29 -1.61
N LEU A 64 -10.97 -3.05 -1.28
CA LEU A 64 -11.93 -1.97 -1.03
C LEU A 64 -12.74 -1.65 -2.30
N TYR A 65 -12.07 -1.60 -3.45
CA TYR A 65 -12.69 -1.42 -4.75
C TYR A 65 -13.69 -2.55 -5.03
N ASN A 66 -13.27 -3.81 -4.92
CA ASN A 66 -14.15 -4.97 -5.15
C ASN A 66 -15.35 -4.98 -4.19
N HIS A 67 -15.15 -4.66 -2.91
CA HIS A 67 -16.25 -4.59 -1.96
C HIS A 67 -17.25 -3.48 -2.32
N THR A 68 -16.73 -2.33 -2.76
CA THR A 68 -17.55 -1.19 -3.21
C THR A 68 -18.33 -1.55 -4.47
N GLU A 69 -17.65 -2.12 -5.47
CA GLU A 69 -18.26 -2.61 -6.72
C GLU A 69 -19.34 -3.67 -6.44
N HIS A 70 -19.06 -4.65 -5.60
CA HIS A 70 -20.06 -5.65 -5.20
C HIS A 70 -21.24 -5.05 -4.46
N SER A 71 -21.02 -4.02 -3.64
CA SER A 71 -22.09 -3.32 -2.93
C SER A 71 -22.98 -2.55 -3.91
N ILE A 72 -22.39 -1.88 -4.90
CA ILE A 72 -23.10 -1.14 -5.96
C ILE A 72 -23.91 -2.11 -6.83
N THR A 73 -23.24 -3.11 -7.40
CA THR A 73 -23.87 -4.09 -8.31
C THR A 73 -25.02 -4.87 -7.67
N ARG A 74 -24.99 -5.08 -6.34
CA ARG A 74 -26.09 -5.71 -5.61
C ARG A 74 -27.34 -4.82 -5.53
N CYS A 75 -27.16 -3.50 -5.53
CA CYS A 75 -28.25 -2.53 -5.47
C CYS A 75 -28.90 -2.29 -6.85
N ASP A 76 -28.13 -2.40 -7.93
CA ASP A 76 -28.58 -2.19 -9.32
C ASP A 76 -29.90 -2.88 -9.68
N PRO A 77 -30.08 -4.20 -9.47
CA PRO A 77 -31.34 -4.88 -9.81
C PRO A 77 -32.52 -4.37 -8.97
N GLY A 78 -32.27 -3.97 -7.72
CA GLY A 78 -33.28 -3.36 -6.86
C GLY A 78 -33.77 -2.03 -7.44
N ILE A 79 -32.84 -1.15 -7.81
CA ILE A 79 -33.11 0.16 -8.40
C ILE A 79 -33.80 0.00 -9.76
N GLN A 80 -33.31 -0.89 -10.64
CA GLN A 80 -33.96 -1.20 -11.93
C GLN A 80 -35.40 -1.70 -11.74
N SER A 81 -35.62 -2.58 -10.77
CA SER A 81 -36.96 -3.12 -10.49
C SER A 81 -37.92 -2.01 -10.03
N LEU A 82 -37.42 -1.04 -9.26
CA LEU A 82 -38.20 0.10 -8.79
C LEU A 82 -38.55 1.05 -9.94
N ALA A 83 -37.57 1.39 -10.78
CA ALA A 83 -37.79 2.21 -11.97
C ALA A 83 -38.79 1.56 -12.94
N LYS A 84 -38.71 0.22 -13.11
CA LYS A 84 -39.70 -0.52 -13.89
C LYS A 84 -41.11 -0.44 -13.29
N LYS A 85 -41.26 -0.66 -11.98
CA LYS A 85 -42.56 -0.53 -11.29
C LYS A 85 -43.15 0.87 -11.43
N TYR A 86 -42.30 1.90 -11.32
CA TYR A 86 -42.70 3.28 -11.57
C TYR A 86 -43.23 3.46 -13.00
N ASN A 87 -42.48 2.99 -14.00
CA ASN A 87 -42.91 3.09 -15.41
C ASN A 87 -44.20 2.30 -15.68
N ASP A 88 -44.42 1.16 -15.04
CA ASP A 88 -45.67 0.40 -15.14
C ASP A 88 -46.86 1.18 -14.55
N LEU A 89 -46.66 1.94 -13.47
CA LEU A 89 -47.66 2.84 -12.90
C LEU A 89 -47.91 4.06 -13.78
N TYR A 90 -46.84 4.66 -14.32
CA TYR A 90 -46.92 5.74 -15.29
C TYR A 90 -47.76 5.33 -16.50
N ALA A 91 -47.51 4.14 -17.09
CA ALA A 91 -48.29 3.65 -18.22
C ALA A 91 -49.80 3.51 -17.90
N LYS A 92 -50.13 3.10 -16.67
CA LYS A 92 -51.53 3.06 -16.21
C LYS A 92 -52.11 4.47 -16.10
N MET A 93 -51.40 5.41 -15.48
CA MET A 93 -51.84 6.81 -15.38
C MET A 93 -52.06 7.44 -16.76
N GLU A 94 -51.11 7.25 -17.67
CA GLU A 94 -51.18 7.73 -19.05
C GLU A 94 -52.41 7.17 -19.77
N SER A 95 -52.69 5.86 -19.63
CA SER A 95 -53.91 5.27 -20.21
C SER A 95 -55.21 5.84 -19.62
N LEU A 96 -55.24 6.14 -18.30
CA LEU A 96 -56.41 6.74 -17.64
C LEU A 96 -56.64 8.19 -18.11
N ILE A 97 -55.58 8.93 -18.35
CA ILE A 97 -55.63 10.28 -18.92
C ILE A 97 -56.13 10.22 -20.36
N GLN A 98 -55.54 9.35 -21.20
CA GLN A 98 -55.94 9.19 -22.61
C GLN A 98 -57.39 8.71 -22.77
N SER A 99 -57.89 7.89 -21.85
CA SER A 99 -59.29 7.43 -21.82
C SER A 99 -60.27 8.44 -21.22
N GLY A 100 -59.81 9.60 -20.74
CA GLY A 100 -60.65 10.63 -20.14
C GLY A 100 -61.24 10.25 -18.77
N CYS A 101 -60.67 9.22 -18.12
CA CYS A 101 -61.07 8.78 -16.78
C CYS A 101 -60.25 9.43 -15.66
N ALA A 102 -59.28 10.28 -16.00
CA ALA A 102 -58.49 11.05 -15.05
C ALA A 102 -59.18 12.38 -14.67
N PRO A 103 -58.82 12.98 -13.52
CA PRO A 103 -59.26 14.32 -13.14
C PRO A 103 -58.94 15.37 -14.22
N VAL A 104 -59.75 16.43 -14.27
CA VAL A 104 -59.57 17.52 -15.23
C VAL A 104 -58.19 18.16 -15.00
N ASN A 105 -57.42 18.34 -16.08
CA ASN A 105 -56.03 18.83 -16.07
C ASN A 105 -54.99 17.90 -15.42
N ALA A 106 -55.29 16.61 -15.24
CA ALA A 106 -54.27 15.65 -14.82
C ALA A 106 -53.14 15.55 -15.86
N VAL A 107 -51.90 15.80 -15.42
CA VAL A 107 -50.69 15.65 -16.23
C VAL A 107 -49.94 14.42 -15.75
N ALA A 108 -49.54 13.55 -16.67
CA ALA A 108 -48.76 12.36 -16.33
C ALA A 108 -47.31 12.76 -15.98
N PRO A 109 -46.68 12.12 -14.97
CA PRO A 109 -45.25 12.26 -14.69
C PRO A 109 -44.36 11.85 -15.88
N ARG A 110 -43.05 12.15 -15.88
CA ARG A 110 -42.15 11.69 -16.96
C ARG A 110 -41.70 10.25 -16.73
N ALA A 111 -41.70 9.41 -17.77
CA ALA A 111 -41.15 8.06 -17.68
C ALA A 111 -39.63 8.06 -17.44
N ILE A 112 -39.16 7.11 -16.64
CA ILE A 112 -37.72 6.92 -16.36
C ILE A 112 -37.09 6.07 -17.46
N VAL A 113 -36.01 6.54 -18.08
CA VAL A 113 -35.25 5.77 -19.08
C VAL A 113 -34.41 4.70 -18.38
N THR A 114 -34.92 3.47 -18.31
CA THR A 114 -34.26 2.38 -17.56
C THR A 114 -32.96 1.89 -18.19
N LYS A 115 -32.74 2.12 -19.50
CA LYS A 115 -31.53 1.67 -20.21
C LYS A 115 -30.28 2.46 -19.82
N GLU A 116 -30.46 3.74 -19.51
CA GLU A 116 -29.37 4.68 -19.21
C GLU A 116 -29.39 5.11 -17.74
N LEU A 117 -30.12 4.37 -16.89
CA LEU A 117 -30.32 4.71 -15.48
C LEU A 117 -29.01 4.79 -14.68
N PHE A 118 -28.00 4.01 -15.07
CA PHE A 118 -26.66 4.02 -14.45
C PHE A 118 -25.64 4.86 -15.23
N SER A 119 -26.08 5.43 -16.35
CA SER A 119 -25.32 6.39 -17.14
C SER A 119 -25.82 7.81 -16.94
N LEU A 120 -26.67 8.02 -15.92
CA LEU A 120 -27.25 9.33 -15.63
C LEU A 120 -26.16 10.30 -15.18
N ASP A 121 -26.19 11.49 -15.78
CA ASP A 121 -25.39 12.63 -15.34
C ASP A 121 -26.17 13.49 -14.33
N ILE A 122 -25.47 14.36 -13.61
CA ILE A 122 -26.05 15.31 -12.64
C ILE A 122 -26.97 16.30 -13.36
N ASP A 123 -26.71 16.58 -14.64
CA ASP A 123 -27.51 17.49 -15.46
C ASP A 123 -28.78 16.86 -16.07
N ASP A 124 -28.98 15.56 -15.89
CA ASP A 124 -30.14 14.88 -16.45
C ASP A 124 -31.45 15.31 -15.78
N SER A 125 -32.47 15.52 -16.61
CA SER A 125 -33.79 16.03 -16.18
C SER A 125 -34.55 15.15 -15.17
N ILE A 126 -34.06 13.95 -14.87
CA ILE A 126 -34.63 13.10 -13.82
C ILE A 126 -34.44 13.71 -12.42
N TRP A 127 -33.43 14.57 -12.26
CA TRP A 127 -33.16 15.33 -11.04
C TRP A 127 -33.99 16.62 -10.91
N ASP A 128 -34.89 16.89 -11.88
CA ASP A 128 -35.70 18.10 -11.88
C ASP A 128 -36.94 17.94 -10.98
N ASP A 129 -36.93 18.60 -9.82
CA ASP A 129 -38.08 18.64 -8.87
C ASP A 129 -39.25 19.52 -9.34
N ILE A 130 -39.33 19.87 -10.63
CA ILE A 130 -40.28 20.86 -11.18
C ILE A 130 -41.75 20.41 -11.00
N ASN A 131 -42.00 19.11 -10.90
CA ASN A 131 -43.35 18.54 -10.87
C ASN A 131 -43.80 18.05 -9.48
N LEU A 132 -43.06 18.36 -8.41
CA LEU A 132 -43.40 17.95 -7.03
C LEU A 132 -44.21 18.99 -6.24
N ALA A 133 -44.48 20.16 -6.82
CA ALA A 133 -45.28 21.20 -6.15
C ALA A 133 -46.78 20.89 -6.27
N ASP A 134 -47.38 20.43 -5.18
CA ASP A 134 -48.81 20.04 -5.06
C ASP A 134 -49.76 21.22 -4.77
N ASP A 135 -49.31 22.48 -4.75
CA ASP A 135 -50.12 23.62 -4.29
C ASP A 135 -50.65 24.50 -5.44
N ASP A 136 -51.99 24.64 -5.49
CA ASP A 136 -52.74 25.58 -6.32
C ASP A 136 -52.35 27.06 -6.06
N ASN A 137 -51.57 27.36 -5.02
CA ASN A 137 -50.87 28.62 -4.88
C ASN A 137 -49.56 28.61 -5.67
N VAL A 138 -49.67 28.91 -6.95
CA VAL A 138 -48.56 29.34 -7.81
C VAL A 138 -48.03 30.69 -7.31
N ALA A 139 -47.30 30.68 -6.19
CA ALA A 139 -46.19 31.60 -6.06
C ALA A 139 -45.22 31.17 -7.17
N GLU A 140 -45.21 31.94 -8.26
CA GLU A 140 -44.42 31.73 -9.48
C GLU A 140 -43.06 31.10 -9.11
N LEU A 141 -42.90 29.82 -9.47
CA LEU A 141 -41.69 29.07 -9.14
C LEU A 141 -40.46 29.86 -9.61
N PRO A 142 -39.33 29.82 -8.88
CA PRO A 142 -38.16 30.60 -9.22
C PRO A 142 -37.74 30.39 -10.68
N LEU A 143 -37.41 31.48 -11.37
CA LEU A 143 -37.05 31.43 -12.78
C LEU A 143 -35.85 30.50 -13.07
N TRP A 144 -34.92 30.35 -12.12
CA TRP A 144 -33.80 29.40 -12.25
C TRP A 144 -34.23 27.94 -12.25
N LEU A 145 -35.44 27.62 -11.76
CA LEU A 145 -36.00 26.27 -11.75
C LEU A 145 -36.92 26.03 -12.96
N CYS A 146 -37.68 27.04 -13.39
CA CYS A 146 -38.71 26.88 -14.43
C CYS A 146 -38.31 27.35 -15.83
N ASN A 147 -37.24 28.13 -15.97
CA ASN A 147 -36.81 28.65 -17.27
C ASN A 147 -35.58 27.89 -17.78
N GLU A 148 -35.78 27.13 -18.86
CA GLU A 148 -34.72 26.32 -19.47
C GLU A 148 -33.51 27.13 -19.95
N HIS A 149 -33.73 28.36 -20.43
CA HIS A 149 -32.64 29.23 -20.86
C HIS A 149 -31.80 29.72 -19.67
N ILE A 150 -32.45 30.01 -18.53
CA ILE A 150 -31.73 30.40 -17.31
C ILE A 150 -30.95 29.21 -16.76
N ARG A 151 -31.56 28.02 -16.71
CA ARG A 151 -30.88 26.78 -16.30
C ARG A 151 -29.67 26.45 -17.17
N THR A 152 -29.85 26.52 -18.49
CA THR A 152 -28.76 26.31 -19.44
C THR A 152 -27.66 27.35 -19.25
N GLY A 153 -28.00 28.61 -19.00
CA GLY A 153 -27.03 29.65 -18.68
C GLY A 153 -26.25 29.36 -17.39
N ILE A 154 -26.93 28.94 -16.32
CA ILE A 154 -26.30 28.58 -15.04
C ILE A 154 -25.35 27.39 -15.23
N ARG A 155 -25.80 26.30 -15.87
CA ARG A 155 -24.96 25.14 -16.19
C ARG A 155 -23.73 25.54 -17.01
N GLY A 156 -23.92 26.40 -18.01
CA GLY A 156 -22.83 26.91 -18.83
C GLY A 156 -21.78 27.68 -18.02
N ILE A 157 -22.20 28.54 -17.10
CA ILE A 157 -21.29 29.28 -16.21
C ILE A 157 -20.54 28.34 -15.28
N LEU A 158 -21.24 27.41 -14.62
CA LEU A 158 -20.63 26.42 -13.73
C LEU A 158 -19.62 25.53 -14.45
N HIS A 159 -19.93 25.14 -15.69
CA HIS A 159 -19.01 24.38 -16.53
C HIS A 159 -17.76 25.20 -16.89
N CYS A 160 -17.90 26.49 -17.18
CA CYS A 160 -16.76 27.38 -17.37
C CYS A 160 -15.91 27.49 -16.11
N ASP A 161 -16.51 27.72 -14.95
CA ASP A 161 -15.80 27.81 -13.66
C ASP A 161 -15.06 26.51 -13.34
N CYS A 162 -15.68 25.37 -13.59
CA CYS A 162 -15.07 24.04 -13.44
C CYS A 162 -13.87 23.86 -14.39
N CYS A 163 -13.97 24.31 -15.65
CA CYS A 163 -12.85 24.27 -16.59
C CYS A 163 -11.68 25.15 -16.13
N ASP A 164 -11.96 26.33 -15.56
CA ASP A 164 -10.94 27.23 -15.04
C ASP A 164 -10.24 26.64 -13.81
N GLU A 165 -11.01 26.00 -12.92
CA GLU A 165 -10.47 25.27 -11.77
C GLU A 165 -9.60 24.09 -12.22
N GLU A 166 -10.09 23.24 -13.12
CA GLU A 166 -9.34 22.09 -13.65
C GLU A 166 -8.03 22.55 -14.31
N LEU A 167 -8.08 23.63 -15.10
CA LEU A 167 -6.87 24.21 -15.69
C LEU A 167 -5.88 24.71 -14.63
N HIS A 168 -6.36 25.21 -13.50
CA HIS A 168 -5.51 25.61 -12.38
C HIS A 168 -4.86 24.38 -11.72
N TRP A 169 -5.61 23.31 -11.50
CA TRP A 169 -5.10 22.04 -10.96
C TRP A 169 -4.07 21.40 -11.89
N LEU A 170 -4.35 21.34 -13.19
CA LEU A 170 -3.43 20.79 -14.18
C LEU A 170 -2.09 21.54 -14.22
N LYS A 171 -2.10 22.87 -14.07
CA LYS A 171 -0.86 23.66 -13.98
C LYS A 171 -0.09 23.35 -12.71
N TYR A 172 -0.78 23.20 -11.58
CA TYR A 172 -0.15 22.83 -10.33
C TYR A 172 0.48 21.43 -10.42
N GLU A 173 -0.26 20.47 -10.95
CA GLU A 173 0.20 19.10 -11.17
C GLU A 173 1.36 19.05 -12.17
N GLU A 174 1.32 19.82 -13.26
CA GLU A 174 2.40 19.94 -14.23
C GLU A 174 3.71 20.38 -13.55
N VAL A 175 3.65 21.41 -12.70
CA VAL A 175 4.82 21.90 -11.95
C VAL A 175 5.30 20.82 -10.98
N SER A 176 4.37 20.22 -10.21
CA SER A 176 4.70 19.18 -9.24
C SER A 176 5.36 17.95 -9.89
N LEU A 177 4.89 17.51 -11.05
CA LEU A 177 5.45 16.39 -11.79
C LEU A 177 6.84 16.69 -12.33
N LYS A 178 7.07 17.91 -12.81
CA LYS A 178 8.39 18.36 -13.28
C LYS A 178 9.38 18.43 -12.13
N ASP A 179 8.99 19.01 -11.00
CA ASP A 179 9.84 19.11 -9.82
C ASP A 179 10.21 17.71 -9.31
N TRP A 180 9.22 16.83 -9.15
CA TRP A 180 9.46 15.44 -8.77
C TRP A 180 10.39 14.71 -9.75
N PHE A 181 10.16 14.83 -11.06
CA PHE A 181 11.03 14.20 -12.06
C PHE A 181 12.47 14.70 -11.98
N MET A 182 12.66 16.00 -11.78
CA MET A 182 14.00 16.59 -11.66
C MET A 182 14.72 16.15 -10.39
N GLU A 183 14.00 16.02 -9.27
CA GLU A 183 14.53 15.48 -8.02
C GLU A 183 14.98 14.02 -8.21
N GLU A 184 14.12 13.15 -8.73
CA GLU A 184 14.45 11.75 -8.99
C GLU A 184 15.61 11.60 -9.98
N TRP A 185 15.62 12.40 -11.05
CA TRP A 185 16.71 12.42 -12.02
C TRP A 185 18.04 12.79 -11.37
N SER A 186 18.04 13.76 -10.46
CA SER A 186 19.24 14.15 -9.72
C SER A 186 19.76 13.02 -8.80
N VAL A 187 18.86 12.26 -8.18
CA VAL A 187 19.22 11.10 -7.34
C VAL A 187 19.88 10.02 -8.20
N ILE A 188 19.32 9.72 -9.37
CA ILE A 188 19.87 8.74 -10.30
C ILE A 188 21.27 9.16 -10.76
N LEU A 189 21.43 10.42 -11.20
CA LEU A 189 22.72 10.94 -11.64
C LEU A 189 23.79 10.81 -10.55
N ARG A 190 23.47 11.23 -9.31
CA ARG A 190 24.39 11.08 -8.19
C ARG A 190 24.73 9.61 -7.91
N SER A 191 23.76 8.71 -8.00
CA SER A 191 24.01 7.27 -7.81
C SER A 191 24.95 6.70 -8.89
N MET A 192 24.84 7.18 -10.13
CA MET A 192 25.73 6.81 -11.23
C MET A 192 27.15 7.33 -11.00
N GLU A 193 27.29 8.59 -10.59
CA GLU A 193 28.58 9.20 -10.23
C GLU A 193 29.24 8.47 -9.05
N GLU A 194 28.47 8.08 -8.03
CA GLU A 194 28.97 7.30 -6.89
C GLU A 194 29.48 5.92 -7.32
N ILE A 195 28.74 5.22 -8.20
CA ILE A 195 29.16 3.93 -8.75
C ILE A 195 30.43 4.07 -9.58
N GLU A 196 30.53 5.11 -10.42
CA GLU A 196 31.72 5.40 -11.21
C GLU A 196 32.91 5.72 -10.31
N ALA A 197 32.74 6.55 -9.28
CA ALA A 197 33.78 6.86 -8.30
C ALA A 197 34.27 5.59 -7.58
N LEU A 198 33.36 4.70 -7.15
CA LEU A 198 33.73 3.41 -6.56
C LEU A 198 34.48 2.51 -7.54
N SER A 199 34.20 2.60 -8.85
CA SER A 199 34.90 1.83 -9.88
C SER A 199 36.34 2.33 -10.16
N THR A 200 36.62 3.59 -9.86
CA THR A 200 37.96 4.21 -10.01
C THR A 200 38.88 4.03 -8.81
N LEU A 201 38.36 3.50 -7.69
CA LEU A 201 39.22 3.13 -6.57
C LEU A 201 40.19 2.01 -7.01
N PRO A 202 41.49 2.12 -6.67
CA PRO A 202 42.46 1.08 -6.98
C PRO A 202 41.96 -0.26 -6.43
N ARG A 203 41.73 -1.21 -7.32
CA ARG A 203 41.34 -2.59 -6.96
C ARG A 203 42.50 -3.37 -6.28
N ASP A 204 43.68 -2.74 -6.20
CA ASP A 204 44.96 -3.37 -5.89
C ASP A 204 45.68 -2.81 -4.65
N GLU A 205 44.99 -2.12 -3.72
CA GLU A 205 45.47 -2.25 -2.33
C GLU A 205 45.01 -3.62 -1.85
N PRO A 206 45.93 -4.59 -1.64
CA PRO A 206 45.55 -5.82 -0.98
C PRO A 206 44.96 -5.38 0.35
N MET A 207 43.63 -5.51 0.48
CA MET A 207 42.91 -5.37 1.73
C MET A 207 43.78 -6.02 2.78
N GLU A 208 44.36 -5.21 3.67
CA GLU A 208 45.29 -5.68 4.70
C GLU A 208 44.67 -6.94 5.27
N LEU A 209 45.41 -8.04 5.17
CA LEU A 209 45.01 -9.42 5.43
C LEU A 209 44.11 -9.51 6.68
N TRP A 210 42.81 -9.27 6.52
CA TRP A 210 41.83 -9.29 7.60
C TRP A 210 41.33 -10.71 7.72
N GLY A 211 42.22 -11.53 8.27
CA GLY A 211 42.01 -12.95 8.48
C GLY A 211 43.35 -13.60 8.81
N PRO A 212 43.35 -14.62 9.67
CA PRO A 212 44.57 -15.38 9.96
C PRO A 212 45.17 -15.88 8.65
N MET A 213 46.49 -15.76 8.54
CA MET A 213 47.20 -16.22 7.34
C MET A 213 46.95 -17.73 7.19
N GLY A 214 46.89 -18.27 5.97
CA GLY A 214 46.59 -19.69 5.75
C GLY A 214 47.46 -20.64 6.58
N ALA A 215 48.69 -20.23 6.92
CA ALA A 215 49.56 -20.95 7.85
C ALA A 215 49.06 -20.99 9.30
N GLU A 216 48.46 -19.91 9.80
CA GLU A 216 47.85 -19.84 11.14
C GLU A 216 46.60 -20.72 11.25
N LEU A 217 45.81 -20.84 10.18
CA LEU A 217 44.67 -21.77 10.12
C LEU A 217 45.14 -23.23 10.10
N VAL A 218 46.23 -23.53 9.40
CA VAL A 218 46.85 -24.87 9.41
C VAL A 218 47.40 -25.20 10.80
N GLN A 219 48.03 -24.23 11.45
CA GLN A 219 48.53 -24.38 12.82
C GLN A 219 47.41 -24.64 13.81
N ALA A 220 46.32 -23.87 13.77
CA ALA A 220 45.15 -24.07 14.62
C ALA A 220 44.49 -25.44 14.37
N ARG A 221 44.46 -25.91 13.11
CA ARG A 221 43.96 -27.25 12.79
C ARG A 221 44.83 -28.36 13.38
N LEU A 222 46.15 -28.18 13.33
CA LEU A 222 47.11 -29.13 13.87
C LEU A 222 47.06 -29.17 15.40
N GLU A 223 46.85 -28.02 16.04
CA GLU A 223 46.63 -27.91 17.49
C GLU A 223 45.36 -28.65 17.94
N VAL A 224 44.25 -28.48 17.20
CA VAL A 224 43.00 -29.23 17.46
C VAL A 224 43.18 -30.74 17.27
N GLU A 225 43.90 -31.18 16.23
CA GLU A 225 44.21 -32.60 16.03
C GLU A 225 45.10 -33.15 17.15
N THR A 226 46.05 -32.37 17.67
CA THR A 226 46.89 -32.79 18.79
C THR A 226 46.17 -32.78 20.14
N GLU A 227 45.19 -31.90 20.34
CA GLU A 227 44.31 -31.91 21.52
C GLU A 227 43.37 -33.11 21.49
N GLN A 228 42.78 -33.45 20.33
CA GLN A 228 41.97 -34.66 20.18
C GLN A 228 42.77 -35.94 20.43
N VAL A 229 44.02 -36.00 19.97
CA VAL A 229 44.92 -37.14 20.24
C VAL A 229 45.36 -37.22 21.71
N GLN A 230 45.35 -36.11 22.46
CA GLN A 230 45.63 -36.13 23.91
C GLN A 230 44.41 -36.57 24.73
N GLU A 231 43.20 -36.25 24.28
CA GLU A 231 41.96 -36.66 24.94
C GLU A 231 41.65 -38.15 24.73
N GLU A 232 42.04 -38.74 23.60
CA GLU A 232 41.88 -40.19 23.33
C GLU A 232 42.84 -41.11 24.13
N VAL A 233 43.86 -40.57 24.83
CA VAL A 233 44.83 -41.38 25.60
C VAL A 233 44.46 -41.52 27.08
N GLU A 234 43.42 -40.82 27.57
CA GLU A 234 42.93 -40.93 28.95
C GLU A 234 41.51 -41.54 29.06
N GLU A 235 41.19 -42.64 28.37
CA GLU A 235 40.09 -43.53 28.79
C GLU A 235 40.50 -45.01 28.67
N ASP A 236 40.86 -45.59 29.83
CA ASP A 236 41.02 -47.02 30.09
C ASP A 236 39.62 -47.69 30.12
N ASP A 237 39.45 -48.69 29.26
CA ASP A 237 38.74 -49.97 29.44
C ASP A 237 37.51 -50.04 30.37
N GLU A 238 36.31 -50.20 29.79
CA GLU A 238 35.53 -51.45 29.82
C GLU A 238 34.16 -51.29 29.12
N ASP A 239 33.88 -52.24 28.22
CA ASP A 239 32.56 -52.74 27.79
C ASP A 239 32.31 -52.75 26.28
N ALA A 240 33.06 -53.63 25.61
CA ALA A 240 32.61 -54.27 24.38
C ALA A 240 31.85 -55.56 24.72
N LYS A 241 30.52 -55.56 24.51
CA LYS A 241 29.71 -56.74 24.14
C LYS A 241 28.33 -56.31 23.67
N ASP A 242 28.06 -56.49 22.36
CA ASP A 242 27.10 -57.48 21.82
C ASP A 242 25.62 -57.07 22.04
N MET A 243 24.67 -57.14 21.11
CA MET A 243 24.57 -57.73 19.77
C MET A 243 23.10 -57.46 19.33
N PHE A 244 22.87 -57.13 18.05
CA PHE A 244 21.58 -57.30 17.33
C PHE A 244 20.36 -56.45 17.83
N GLU A 245 19.39 -55.96 17.05
CA GLU A 245 18.58 -56.57 15.98
C GLU A 245 17.74 -55.39 15.38
N GLU A 246 17.87 -55.10 14.10
CA GLU A 246 16.84 -55.27 13.06
C GLU A 246 15.86 -54.08 12.91
N PHE A 247 15.83 -53.59 11.68
CA PHE A 247 15.10 -52.45 11.16
C PHE A 247 13.75 -52.96 10.66
N ASP A 248 12.64 -52.54 11.28
CA ASP A 248 11.31 -52.75 10.73
C ASP A 248 10.75 -51.43 10.20
N GLU A 249 10.53 -51.45 8.89
CA GLU A 249 9.74 -50.52 8.10
C GLU A 249 8.29 -50.56 8.60
N ASP A 250 7.73 -49.41 9.00
CA ASP A 250 6.32 -49.04 8.81
C ASP A 250 6.06 -47.69 9.50
N ASP A 251 5.75 -46.66 8.69
CA ASP A 251 4.85 -45.53 8.99
C ASP A 251 5.14 -44.37 8.02
N LEU A 252 4.85 -44.57 6.74
CA LEU A 252 4.57 -43.48 5.81
C LEU A 252 3.06 -43.35 5.70
N ASP A 253 2.51 -42.34 6.37
CA ASP A 253 1.09 -42.02 6.35
C ASP A 253 0.69 -41.43 4.98
N GLU A 254 -0.29 -42.07 4.35
CA GLU A 254 -0.91 -41.68 3.09
C GLU A 254 -2.12 -40.75 3.33
N ASN A 255 -2.29 -39.82 2.39
CA ASN A 255 -3.50 -39.05 2.06
C ASN A 255 -3.65 -37.65 2.68
N GLU A 256 -3.52 -36.63 1.83
CA GLU A 256 -4.70 -35.88 1.33
C GLU A 256 -4.30 -35.02 0.12
N LEU A 257 -4.37 -35.58 -1.09
CA LEU A 257 -4.41 -34.80 -2.34
C LEU A 257 -5.71 -35.13 -3.06
N VAL A 258 -6.72 -34.30 -2.83
CA VAL A 258 -7.94 -34.30 -3.65
C VAL A 258 -7.84 -33.16 -4.66
N ASN A 259 -7.51 -33.57 -5.89
CA ASN A 259 -8.03 -33.10 -7.17
C ASN A 259 -8.32 -31.61 -7.37
N GLU A 260 -7.52 -30.98 -8.24
CA GLU A 260 -8.06 -30.07 -9.25
C GLU A 260 -7.05 -29.95 -10.39
N ASP A 261 -7.31 -30.66 -11.50
CA ASP A 261 -6.91 -30.25 -12.85
C ASP A 261 -7.37 -31.28 -13.88
N MET A 262 -8.53 -31.05 -14.49
CA MET A 262 -8.78 -31.59 -15.83
C MET A 262 -9.92 -30.86 -16.53
N TYR A 263 -9.64 -29.74 -17.21
CA TYR A 263 -10.30 -29.35 -18.47
C TYR A 263 -9.49 -28.28 -19.20
N TYR A 264 -8.70 -28.69 -20.20
CA TYR A 264 -8.58 -28.01 -21.51
C TYR A 264 -7.65 -28.80 -22.46
N VAL A 265 -8.23 -29.46 -23.46
CA VAL A 265 -7.73 -29.62 -24.86
C VAL A 265 -9.02 -29.93 -25.67
N GLY A 266 -9.37 -29.26 -26.77
CA GLY A 266 -8.57 -28.99 -27.97
C GLY A 266 -8.80 -30.11 -28.97
#